data_AF-A0A2T5RGU5-F1
#
_entry.id   AF-A0A2T5RGU5-F1
#
_cell.length_a   1.000
_cell.length_b   1.000
_cell.length_c   1.000
_cell.angle_alpha   90.00
_cell.angle_beta   90.00
_cell.angle_gamma   90.00
#
_symmetry.space_group_name_H-M   'P 1'
#
loop_
_entity.id
_entity.type
_entity.pdbx_description
1 polymer ?
#
loop_
_entity_poly.entity_id
_entity_poly.type
_entity_poly.pdbx_seq_one_letter_code
_entity_poly.pdbx_strand_id
1 'polypeptide(L)'
;MEVKNRRELYNKFNDIMNSVYVSRKEEQEQNFNQNLVKTYLIEGHINQTDNPSHDDFLRFFKNKTKDLEYKVKLKETEEEFLYKLLFDETEFFLDAEKDKRFFMLHSSERSKATDTNIDRLLKYIPNFDNVWLSKKLMKSTEDYTTWRGISINHDKIDVEKSEENSEKLNLKINNSSETKVKGLINLLASNEQFSYTTGISHLSLLSQEKQDAASRIIDDLRYDGKFSTRGKSFNRHLWLVNKLYTDYKELVYNIEKNYSISIENNKLMGLPINIEFKRDDLSAEYIIKAIFSNKKPFKLWGYADKIDDGYYKVLAVDLHNGNQGNKINFEITKDFISIYLSKKNCGNTIARLVCNIQQYLDSQIKVWGGKDDELF
;
A
#
# COMPACT_ATOMS: atom_id res chain seq x y z
N MET A 1 -10.14 28.16 9.44
CA MET A 1 -11.28 27.48 10.09
C MET A 1 -10.71 26.31 10.88
N GLU A 2 -10.99 26.23 12.18
CA GLU A 2 -10.65 25.04 12.97
C GLU A 2 -11.60 23.91 12.59
N VAL A 3 -11.08 22.69 12.38
CA VAL A 3 -11.87 21.52 12.02
C VAL A 3 -12.24 20.78 13.30
N LYS A 4 -13.53 20.77 13.62
CA LYS A 4 -14.09 20.13 14.83
C LYS A 4 -14.78 18.80 14.54
N ASN A 5 -15.25 18.60 13.32
CA ASN A 5 -16.02 17.43 12.90
C ASN A 5 -15.76 17.11 11.41
N ARG A 6 -16.20 15.93 10.96
CA ARG A 6 -16.03 15.44 9.58
C ARG A 6 -16.69 16.36 8.56
N ARG A 7 -17.85 16.95 8.88
CA ARG A 7 -18.51 17.92 7.99
C ARG A 7 -17.61 19.13 7.72
N GLU A 8 -16.96 19.67 8.75
CA GLU A 8 -16.01 20.78 8.59
C GLU A 8 -14.74 20.36 7.86
N LEU A 9 -14.24 19.14 8.09
CA LEU A 9 -13.14 18.56 7.32
C LEU A 9 -13.49 18.50 5.83
N TYR A 10 -14.70 18.04 5.52
CA TYR A 10 -15.17 17.88 4.15
C TYR A 10 -15.30 19.23 3.46
N ASN A 11 -15.88 20.22 4.14
CA ASN A 11 -15.96 21.59 3.63
C ASN A 11 -14.57 22.16 3.37
N LYS A 12 -13.65 22.04 4.34
CA LYS A 12 -12.27 22.51 4.19
C LYS A 12 -11.58 21.90 2.96
N PHE A 13 -11.67 20.59 2.77
CA PHE A 13 -11.02 19.95 1.63
C PHE A 13 -11.75 20.19 0.30
N ASN A 14 -13.07 20.31 0.29
CA ASN A 14 -13.82 20.76 -0.88
C ASN A 14 -13.37 22.16 -1.31
N ASP A 15 -13.24 23.10 -0.37
CA ASP A 15 -12.80 24.47 -0.66
C ASP A 15 -11.38 24.50 -1.24
N ILE A 16 -10.46 23.73 -0.65
CA ILE A 16 -9.09 23.59 -1.14
C ILE A 16 -9.08 23.00 -2.56
N MET A 17 -9.82 21.91 -2.79
CA MET A 17 -9.91 21.28 -4.11
C MET A 17 -10.50 22.24 -5.17
N ASN A 18 -11.57 22.95 -4.83
CA ASN A 18 -12.22 23.92 -5.71
C ASN A 18 -11.29 25.11 -6.04
N SER A 19 -10.58 25.65 -5.05
CA SER A 19 -9.62 26.75 -5.28
C SER A 19 -8.48 26.33 -6.23
N VAL A 20 -7.97 25.12 -6.07
CA VAL A 20 -6.96 24.52 -6.94
C VAL A 20 -7.51 24.26 -8.34
N TYR A 21 -8.77 23.86 -8.45
CA TYR A 21 -9.42 23.65 -9.75
C TYR A 21 -9.63 24.95 -10.51
N VAL A 22 -10.10 26.01 -9.85
CA VAL A 22 -10.36 27.32 -10.46
C VAL A 22 -9.06 27.95 -10.95
N SER A 23 -8.04 28.02 -10.08
CA SER A 23 -6.71 28.55 -10.46
C SER A 23 -6.12 27.86 -11.70
N ARG A 24 -6.28 26.54 -11.85
CA ARG A 24 -5.81 25.79 -13.03
C ARG A 24 -6.59 26.03 -14.31
N LYS A 25 -7.86 26.45 -14.22
CA LYS A 25 -8.61 26.86 -15.41
C LYS A 25 -8.20 28.23 -15.90
N GLU A 26 -7.81 29.10 -14.98
CA GLU A 26 -7.43 30.49 -15.24
C GLU A 26 -5.97 30.58 -15.69
N GLU A 27 -5.07 29.77 -15.13
CA GLU A 27 -3.67 29.67 -15.51
C GLU A 27 -3.46 28.52 -16.52
N GLN A 28 -3.39 28.85 -17.82
CA GLN A 28 -2.95 27.89 -18.84
C GLN A 28 -1.53 27.40 -18.52
N GLU A 29 -1.42 26.14 -18.11
CA GLU A 29 -0.18 25.35 -18.10
C GLU A 29 1.05 26.01 -17.46
N GLN A 30 1.03 26.26 -16.15
CA GLN A 30 2.28 26.29 -15.39
C GLN A 30 2.20 25.40 -14.15
N ASN A 31 3.18 24.50 -14.04
CA ASN A 31 3.40 23.58 -12.95
C ASN A 31 3.69 24.33 -11.64
N PHE A 32 2.66 24.86 -11.00
CA PHE A 32 2.78 25.34 -9.63
C PHE A 32 2.54 24.21 -8.64
N ASN A 33 3.45 24.20 -7.66
CA ASN A 33 3.58 23.29 -6.53
C ASN A 33 2.36 23.43 -5.60
N GLN A 34 1.18 23.07 -6.10
CA GLN A 34 -0.09 23.29 -5.42
C GLN A 34 -0.32 22.21 -4.36
N ASN A 35 -0.86 22.67 -3.24
CA ASN A 35 -1.23 21.89 -2.07
C ASN A 35 -2.47 21.02 -2.37
N LEU A 36 -2.29 19.96 -3.17
CA LEU A 36 -3.34 18.98 -3.44
C LEU A 36 -3.79 18.30 -2.15
N VAL A 37 -5.06 17.89 -2.08
CA VAL A 37 -5.50 16.99 -1.02
C VAL A 37 -4.85 15.63 -1.23
N LYS A 38 -4.33 15.06 -0.15
CA LYS A 38 -3.64 13.78 -0.10
C LYS A 38 -4.31 12.93 0.97
N THR A 39 -4.44 11.65 0.68
CA THR A 39 -4.94 10.66 1.62
C THR A 39 -3.98 9.50 1.65
N TYR A 40 -3.51 9.13 2.84
CA TYR A 40 -2.67 7.96 3.06
C TYR A 40 -3.49 6.90 3.76
N LEU A 41 -3.54 5.70 3.20
CA LEU A 41 -4.13 4.52 3.83
C LEU A 41 -3.10 3.81 4.68
N ILE A 42 -3.33 3.80 5.99
CA ILE A 42 -2.40 3.24 6.98
C ILE A 42 -3.08 2.10 7.73
N GLU A 43 -2.35 1.02 7.93
CA GLU A 43 -2.70 -0.04 8.87
C GLU A 43 -1.99 0.21 10.20
N GLY A 44 -2.72 0.15 11.32
CA GLY A 44 -2.23 0.15 12.68
C GLY A 44 -2.63 -1.11 13.44
N HIS A 45 -1.64 -1.83 13.98
CA HIS A 45 -1.85 -2.99 14.85
C HIS A 45 -2.06 -2.57 16.30
N ILE A 46 -3.32 -2.26 16.62
CA ILE A 46 -3.78 -2.02 17.99
C ILE A 46 -3.92 -3.38 18.68
N ASN A 47 -2.94 -3.75 19.49
CA ASN A 47 -3.01 -4.98 20.28
C ASN A 47 -4.24 -4.93 21.21
N GLN A 48 -5.05 -6.00 21.21
CA GLN A 48 -5.92 -6.51 22.29
C GLN A 48 -7.45 -6.55 22.08
N THR A 49 -8.04 -6.00 21.02
CA THR A 49 -9.50 -6.14 20.79
C THR A 49 -9.85 -6.01 19.31
N ASP A 50 -10.80 -6.83 18.82
CA ASP A 50 -11.36 -6.70 17.46
C ASP A 50 -12.08 -5.35 17.23
N ASN A 51 -12.29 -4.56 18.28
CA ASN A 51 -12.94 -3.26 18.23
C ASN A 51 -12.49 -2.35 19.39
N PRO A 52 -11.30 -1.73 19.33
CA PRO A 52 -10.78 -0.92 20.45
C PRO A 52 -11.70 0.25 20.79
N SER A 53 -11.83 0.61 22.06
CA SER A 53 -12.56 1.84 22.44
C SER A 53 -11.82 3.09 21.95
N HIS A 54 -12.49 4.25 21.98
CA HIS A 54 -11.86 5.55 21.70
C HIS A 54 -10.61 5.76 22.57
N ASP A 55 -10.72 5.47 23.87
CA ASP A 55 -9.62 5.57 24.83
C ASP A 55 -8.47 4.60 24.54
N ASP A 56 -8.78 3.38 24.11
CA ASP A 56 -7.76 2.39 23.73
C ASP A 56 -6.98 2.84 22.49
N PHE A 57 -7.69 3.37 21.48
CA PHE A 57 -7.07 3.92 20.28
C PHE A 57 -6.13 5.09 20.62
N LEU A 58 -6.63 6.04 21.42
CA LEU A 58 -5.84 7.19 21.88
C LEU A 58 -4.61 6.77 22.67
N ARG A 59 -4.78 5.86 23.62
CA ARG A 59 -3.68 5.35 24.46
C ARG A 59 -2.64 4.64 23.60
N PHE A 60 -3.08 3.79 22.67
CA PHE A 60 -2.20 3.13 21.72
C PHE A 60 -1.39 4.15 20.92
N PHE A 61 -2.07 5.10 20.28
CA PHE A 61 -1.42 6.10 19.43
C PHE A 61 -0.45 6.99 20.23
N LYS A 62 -0.87 7.51 21.38
CA LYS A 62 -0.05 8.36 22.27
C LYS A 62 1.18 7.59 22.78
N ASN A 63 1.02 6.34 23.22
CA ASN A 63 2.14 5.53 23.69
C ASN A 63 3.15 5.25 22.58
N LYS A 64 2.66 4.94 21.37
CA LYS A 64 3.52 4.60 20.22
C LYS A 64 4.24 5.81 19.62
N THR A 65 3.69 7.01 19.82
CA THR A 65 4.29 8.26 19.34
C THR A 65 5.13 9.00 20.38
N LYS A 66 5.13 8.53 21.64
CA LYS A 66 5.78 9.21 22.77
C LYS A 66 7.29 9.35 22.61
N ASP A 67 7.93 8.31 22.11
CA ASP A 67 9.40 8.21 22.03
C ASP A 67 9.96 8.71 20.69
N LEU A 68 9.10 9.30 19.86
CA LEU A 68 9.57 9.93 18.64
C LEU A 68 10.33 11.20 18.99
N GLU A 69 11.54 11.32 18.44
CA GLU A 69 12.44 12.48 18.62
C GLU A 69 11.80 13.81 18.20
N TYR A 70 10.69 13.76 17.46
CA TYR A 70 9.99 14.88 16.85
C TYR A 70 8.59 15.10 17.47
N LYS A 71 8.08 16.34 17.34
CA LYS A 71 6.85 16.80 18.00
C LYS A 71 5.60 16.26 17.30
N VAL A 72 5.26 15.00 17.51
CA VAL A 72 3.91 14.51 17.16
C VAL A 72 2.92 14.95 18.22
N LYS A 73 1.95 15.77 17.83
CA LYS A 73 0.85 16.20 18.70
C LYS A 73 -0.46 15.70 18.13
N LEU A 74 -1.10 14.80 18.86
CA LEU A 74 -2.46 14.35 18.62
C LEU A 74 -3.42 15.24 19.40
N LYS A 75 -4.37 15.88 18.72
CA LYS A 75 -5.47 16.64 19.31
C LYS A 75 -6.80 16.01 18.89
N GLU A 76 -7.65 15.76 19.86
CA GLU A 76 -9.00 15.28 19.65
C GLU A 76 -9.86 16.39 19.03
N THR A 77 -10.80 16.01 18.17
CA THR A 77 -11.84 16.92 17.68
C THR A 77 -13.13 16.68 18.50
N GLU A 78 -14.24 17.33 18.12
CA GLU A 78 -15.55 17.13 18.78
C GLU A 78 -16.25 15.83 18.34
N GLU A 79 -15.61 15.01 17.50
CA GLU A 79 -16.18 13.80 16.91
C GLU A 79 -15.25 12.61 17.17
N GLU A 80 -15.82 11.48 17.60
CA GLU A 80 -15.03 10.28 17.91
C GLU A 80 -14.28 9.76 16.68
N PHE A 81 -13.09 9.21 16.92
CA PHE A 81 -12.19 8.68 15.88
C PHE A 81 -11.76 9.67 14.78
N LEU A 82 -12.03 10.97 14.97
CA LEU A 82 -11.45 12.04 14.18
C LEU A 82 -10.43 12.81 15.04
N TYR A 83 -9.22 12.93 14.52
CA TYR A 83 -8.14 13.60 15.24
C TYR A 83 -7.36 14.54 14.33
N LYS A 84 -6.90 15.65 14.90
CA LYS A 84 -5.91 16.51 14.29
C LYS A 84 -4.51 16.07 14.74
N LEU A 85 -3.68 15.74 13.78
CA LEU A 85 -2.28 15.39 13.96
C LEU A 85 -1.39 16.52 13.47
N LEU A 86 -0.46 16.96 14.30
CA LEU A 86 0.62 17.84 13.91
C LEU A 86 1.94 17.08 14.03
N PHE A 87 2.67 16.98 12.92
CA PHE A 87 3.96 16.32 12.84
C PHE A 87 4.95 17.31 12.22
N ASP A 88 5.93 17.80 12.99
CA ASP A 88 6.88 18.83 12.52
C ASP A 88 6.19 19.99 11.79
N GLU A 89 5.13 20.54 12.41
CA GLU A 89 4.26 21.61 11.87
C GLU A 89 3.42 21.22 10.64
N THR A 90 3.53 19.99 10.13
CA THR A 90 2.68 19.48 9.06
C THR A 90 1.37 18.96 9.64
N GLU A 91 0.26 19.49 9.15
CA GLU A 91 -1.08 19.11 9.59
C GLU A 91 -1.61 17.89 8.84
N PHE A 92 -2.14 16.93 9.60
CA PHE A 92 -2.91 15.80 9.12
C PHE A 92 -4.22 15.68 9.90
N PHE A 93 -5.22 15.09 9.26
CA PHE A 93 -6.46 14.65 9.90
C PHE A 93 -6.51 13.13 9.84
N LEU A 94 -6.53 12.48 11.01
CA LEU A 94 -6.72 11.04 11.14
C LEU A 94 -8.20 10.74 11.26
N ASP A 95 -8.72 9.92 10.35
CA ASP A 95 -10.08 9.39 10.40
C ASP A 95 -10.07 7.87 10.50
N ALA A 96 -10.53 7.36 11.64
CA ALA A 96 -10.60 5.93 11.97
C ALA A 96 -12.03 5.44 12.26
N GLU A 97 -13.06 6.17 11.80
CA GLU A 97 -14.48 5.82 12.08
C GLU A 97 -14.85 4.42 11.61
N LYS A 98 -14.51 4.13 10.35
CA LYS A 98 -14.95 2.92 9.67
C LYS A 98 -14.21 1.70 10.15
N ASP A 99 -12.98 1.91 10.60
CA ASP A 99 -12.08 0.86 11.05
C ASP A 99 -10.91 1.45 11.82
N LYS A 100 -10.59 0.77 12.91
CA LYS A 100 -9.61 1.21 13.90
C LYS A 100 -8.22 0.61 13.63
N ARG A 101 -8.16 -0.47 12.85
CA ARG A 101 -6.94 -1.07 12.32
C ARG A 101 -6.53 -0.40 11.02
N PHE A 102 -7.45 -0.01 10.14
CA PHE A 102 -7.11 0.63 8.87
C PHE A 102 -7.74 2.02 8.79
N PHE A 103 -6.94 3.06 8.90
CA PHE A 103 -7.41 4.43 8.99
C PHE A 103 -6.79 5.33 7.92
N MET A 104 -7.42 6.49 7.71
CA MET A 104 -7.03 7.46 6.70
C MET A 104 -6.31 8.63 7.35
N LEU A 105 -5.19 9.05 6.76
CA LEU A 105 -4.53 10.32 7.07
C LEU A 105 -4.71 11.29 5.92
N HIS A 106 -5.48 12.36 6.12
CA HIS A 106 -5.72 13.38 5.12
C HIS A 106 -4.84 14.61 5.37
N SER A 107 -4.30 15.21 4.31
CA SER A 107 -3.58 16.47 4.40
C SER A 107 -3.64 17.25 3.09
N SER A 108 -3.65 18.57 3.16
CA SER A 108 -3.42 19.45 2.01
C SER A 108 -2.00 19.98 1.96
N GLU A 109 -1.13 19.67 2.93
CA GLU A 109 0.24 20.20 2.98
C GLU A 109 1.11 19.70 1.82
N ARG A 110 2.28 20.31 1.62
CA ARG A 110 3.19 19.96 0.50
C ARG A 110 3.61 18.49 0.54
N SER A 111 3.61 17.82 -0.62
CA SER A 111 3.94 16.38 -0.73
C SER A 111 5.27 16.02 -0.09
N LYS A 112 6.31 16.86 -0.26
CA LYS A 112 7.62 16.60 0.35
C LYS A 112 7.53 16.50 1.87
N ALA A 113 6.77 17.38 2.51
CA ALA A 113 6.60 17.39 3.96
C ALA A 113 5.73 16.21 4.41
N THR A 114 4.58 16.00 3.75
CA THR A 114 3.67 14.92 4.12
C THR A 114 4.29 13.54 3.92
N ASP A 115 4.94 13.28 2.78
CA ASP A 115 5.61 12.02 2.47
C ASP A 115 6.76 11.74 3.45
N THR A 116 7.58 12.76 3.77
CA THR A 116 8.66 12.61 4.75
C THR A 116 8.12 12.20 6.12
N ASN A 117 7.02 12.82 6.57
CA ASN A 117 6.45 12.52 7.89
C ASN A 117 5.74 11.17 7.93
N ILE A 118 5.06 10.76 6.85
CA ILE A 118 4.48 9.42 6.73
C ILE A 118 5.59 8.35 6.67
N ASP A 119 6.64 8.56 5.87
CA ASP A 119 7.78 7.64 5.83
C ASP A 119 8.45 7.49 7.21
N ARG A 120 8.58 8.59 7.97
CA ARG A 120 9.09 8.57 9.34
C ARG A 120 8.14 7.82 10.27
N LEU A 121 6.84 8.09 10.21
CA LEU A 121 5.80 7.40 10.98
C LEU A 121 5.94 5.88 10.81
N LEU A 122 6.00 5.41 9.56
CA LEU A 122 6.05 3.99 9.21
C LEU A 122 7.41 3.35 9.43
N LYS A 123 8.49 4.15 9.47
CA LYS A 123 9.84 3.66 9.76
C LYS A 123 10.09 3.52 11.26
N TYR A 124 9.65 4.49 12.05
CA TYR A 124 10.05 4.62 13.46
C TYR A 124 8.99 4.18 14.45
N ILE A 125 7.73 4.09 14.04
CA ILE A 125 6.69 3.59 14.93
C ILE A 125 6.38 2.13 14.61
N PRO A 126 6.74 1.20 15.50
CA PRO A 126 6.28 -0.17 15.44
C PRO A 126 4.75 -0.22 15.37
N ASN A 127 4.20 -1.12 14.53
CA ASN A 127 2.77 -1.41 14.37
C ASN A 127 2.05 -0.62 13.30
N PHE A 128 2.69 0.31 12.59
CA PHE A 128 2.08 1.01 11.47
C PHE A 128 2.70 0.62 10.14
N ASP A 129 1.92 0.13 9.17
CA ASP A 129 2.34 -0.09 7.78
C ASP A 129 1.47 0.66 6.77
N ASN A 130 1.96 0.76 5.55
CA ASN A 130 1.13 1.12 4.41
C ASN A 130 0.12 0.02 4.11
N VAL A 131 -0.94 0.43 3.42
CA VAL A 131 -1.71 -0.47 2.56
C VAL A 131 -0.89 -0.78 1.30
N TRP A 132 -0.76 -2.06 0.93
CA TRP A 132 0.02 -2.48 -0.24
C TRP A 132 -0.87 -3.07 -1.32
N LEU A 133 -1.13 -2.28 -2.37
CA LEU A 133 -2.02 -2.63 -3.45
C LEU A 133 -1.29 -3.46 -4.50
N SER A 134 -1.67 -4.73 -4.62
CA SER A 134 -1.18 -5.57 -5.71
C SER A 134 -1.67 -5.08 -7.07
N LYS A 135 -1.05 -5.59 -8.14
CA LYS A 135 -1.49 -5.37 -9.52
C LYS A 135 -2.99 -5.65 -9.71
N LYS A 136 -3.52 -6.74 -9.14
CA LYS A 136 -4.96 -7.09 -9.22
C LYS A 136 -5.84 -6.06 -8.50
N LEU A 137 -5.48 -5.63 -7.29
CA LEU A 137 -6.24 -4.58 -6.58
C LEU A 137 -6.17 -3.22 -7.28
N MET A 138 -5.03 -2.85 -7.84
CA MET A 138 -4.95 -1.62 -8.64
C MET A 138 -5.81 -1.74 -9.91
N LYS A 139 -5.83 -2.93 -10.53
CA LYS A 139 -6.64 -3.21 -11.72
C LYS A 139 -8.16 -3.16 -11.43
N SER A 140 -8.62 -3.62 -10.27
CA SER A 140 -10.06 -3.60 -9.93
C SER A 140 -10.67 -2.20 -9.92
N THR A 141 -9.85 -1.15 -9.84
CA THR A 141 -10.32 0.24 -9.98
C THR A 141 -10.98 0.54 -11.32
N GLU A 142 -10.76 -0.28 -12.35
CA GLU A 142 -11.42 -0.14 -13.65
C GLU A 142 -12.94 -0.36 -13.59
N ASP A 143 -13.43 -1.10 -12.59
CA ASP A 143 -14.86 -1.40 -12.43
C ASP A 143 -15.67 -0.14 -12.07
N TYR A 144 -15.01 0.89 -11.55
CA TYR A 144 -15.65 2.07 -11.00
C TYR A 144 -14.96 3.41 -11.34
N THR A 145 -13.89 3.38 -12.15
CA THR A 145 -13.18 4.57 -12.63
C THR A 145 -12.76 4.41 -14.09
N THR A 146 -12.36 5.52 -14.73
CA THR A 146 -11.72 5.52 -16.04
C THR A 146 -10.24 5.83 -15.88
N TRP A 147 -9.35 4.98 -16.41
CA TRP A 147 -7.92 5.25 -16.32
C TRP A 147 -7.49 6.35 -17.29
N ARG A 148 -6.75 7.32 -16.75
CA ARG A 148 -6.20 8.47 -17.50
C ARG A 148 -4.68 8.51 -17.50
N GLY A 149 -4.03 7.68 -16.69
CA GLY A 149 -2.59 7.60 -16.63
C GLY A 149 -2.11 6.39 -15.85
N ILE A 150 -0.86 6.04 -16.09
CA ILE A 150 -0.14 4.98 -15.39
C ILE A 150 1.33 5.37 -15.25
N SER A 151 1.96 4.97 -14.14
CA SER A 151 3.42 4.88 -14.08
C SER A 151 3.84 3.45 -13.75
N ILE A 152 4.83 2.94 -14.50
CA ILE A 152 5.48 1.66 -14.30
C ILE A 152 6.91 1.96 -13.87
N ASN A 153 7.29 1.44 -12.70
CA ASN A 153 8.63 1.59 -12.18
C ASN A 153 9.18 0.20 -11.85
N HIS A 154 10.38 -0.09 -12.33
CA HIS A 154 11.15 -1.26 -11.96
C HIS A 154 12.56 -0.81 -11.60
N ASP A 155 13.04 -1.26 -10.45
CA ASP A 155 14.40 -1.02 -9.97
C ASP A 155 14.96 -2.37 -9.56
N LYS A 156 15.83 -2.95 -10.37
CA LYS A 156 16.38 -4.27 -10.09
C LYS A 156 17.16 -4.22 -8.78
N ILE A 157 16.90 -5.17 -7.89
CA ILE A 157 17.58 -5.23 -6.59
C ILE A 157 19.03 -5.65 -6.81
N ASP A 158 19.94 -4.70 -6.62
CA ASP A 158 21.37 -4.98 -6.64
C ASP A 158 21.79 -5.66 -5.33
N VAL A 159 21.96 -6.99 -5.42
CA VAL A 159 22.36 -7.84 -4.32
C VAL A 159 23.88 -7.80 -4.09
N GLU A 160 24.67 -7.51 -5.13
CA GLU A 160 26.14 -7.64 -5.12
C GLU A 160 26.89 -6.30 -5.17
N LYS A 161 26.17 -5.16 -5.28
CA LYS A 161 26.72 -3.80 -5.37
C LYS A 161 27.72 -3.63 -6.52
N SER A 162 27.46 -4.24 -7.67
CA SER A 162 28.24 -4.01 -8.88
C SER A 162 27.56 -2.92 -9.71
N GLU A 163 28.22 -1.77 -9.92
CA GLU A 163 27.69 -0.66 -10.74
C GLU A 163 27.34 -1.09 -12.18
N GLU A 164 27.90 -2.20 -12.66
CA GLU A 164 27.73 -2.71 -14.03
C GLU A 164 26.36 -3.37 -14.30
N ASN A 165 25.52 -3.61 -13.29
CA ASN A 165 24.25 -4.36 -13.42
C ASN A 165 22.99 -3.61 -12.96
N SER A 166 23.01 -2.26 -12.91
CA SER A 166 21.83 -1.48 -12.52
C SER A 166 20.82 -1.37 -13.67
N GLU A 167 19.74 -2.14 -13.60
CA GLU A 167 18.60 -2.04 -14.53
C GLU A 167 17.47 -1.25 -13.90
N LYS A 168 17.07 -0.15 -14.53
CA LYS A 168 15.94 0.69 -14.10
C LYS A 168 15.02 1.01 -15.25
N LEU A 169 13.74 0.75 -15.07
CA LEU A 169 12.68 1.18 -15.98
C LEU A 169 11.79 2.18 -15.25
N ASN A 170 11.59 3.36 -15.84
CA ASN A 170 10.60 4.32 -15.39
C ASN A 170 9.80 4.78 -16.61
N LEU A 171 8.54 4.39 -16.68
CA LEU A 171 7.65 4.74 -17.78
C LEU A 171 6.39 5.38 -17.23
N LYS A 172 6.00 6.54 -17.79
CA LYS A 172 4.83 7.29 -17.33
C LYS A 172 4.04 7.85 -18.50
N ILE A 173 2.72 7.67 -18.43
CA ILE A 173 1.76 8.34 -19.31
C ILE A 173 0.69 9.01 -18.45
N ASN A 174 0.36 10.26 -18.75
CA ASN A 174 -0.63 11.05 -18.02
C ASN A 174 -1.67 11.64 -18.97
N ASN A 175 -2.86 11.93 -18.45
CA ASN A 175 -3.96 12.59 -19.16
C ASN A 175 -4.38 11.94 -20.49
N SER A 176 -4.07 10.65 -20.70
CA SER A 176 -4.36 9.92 -21.93
C SER A 176 -5.75 9.29 -21.91
N SER A 177 -6.20 8.74 -23.05
CA SER A 177 -7.43 7.93 -23.09
C SER A 177 -7.20 6.56 -22.43
N GLU A 178 -8.25 5.99 -21.86
CA GLU A 178 -8.19 4.68 -21.21
C GLU A 178 -7.68 3.59 -22.17
N THR A 179 -8.13 3.61 -23.43
CA THR A 179 -7.66 2.68 -24.47
C THR A 179 -6.15 2.74 -24.65
N LYS A 180 -5.54 3.93 -24.64
CA LYS A 180 -4.08 4.09 -24.77
C LYS A 180 -3.35 3.60 -23.52
N VAL A 181 -3.90 3.90 -22.33
CA VAL A 181 -3.34 3.43 -21.05
C VAL A 181 -3.35 1.90 -20.99
N LYS A 182 -4.51 1.27 -21.24
CA LYS A 182 -4.65 -0.19 -21.25
C LYS A 182 -3.84 -0.84 -22.36
N GLY A 183 -3.80 -0.24 -23.55
CA GLY A 183 -3.00 -0.71 -24.67
C GLY A 183 -1.50 -0.77 -24.36
N LEU A 184 -0.97 0.26 -23.69
CA LEU A 184 0.43 0.27 -23.24
C LEU A 184 0.72 -0.81 -22.19
N ILE A 185 -0.16 -0.99 -21.21
CA ILE A 185 -0.02 -2.05 -20.20
C ILE A 185 0.03 -3.43 -20.87
N ASN A 186 -0.89 -3.68 -21.79
CA ASN A 186 -0.95 -4.96 -22.50
C ASN A 186 0.28 -5.17 -23.38
N LEU A 187 0.73 -4.13 -24.09
CA LEU A 187 1.93 -4.19 -24.93
C LEU A 187 3.16 -4.58 -24.11
N LEU A 188 3.37 -3.94 -22.94
CA LEU A 188 4.51 -4.25 -22.08
C LEU A 188 4.37 -5.63 -21.42
N ALA A 189 3.17 -6.00 -20.99
CA ALA A 189 2.91 -7.28 -20.33
C ALA A 189 3.08 -8.47 -21.29
N SER A 190 2.82 -8.29 -22.58
CA SER A 190 2.98 -9.34 -23.61
C SER A 190 4.38 -9.39 -24.22
N ASN A 191 5.27 -8.46 -23.88
CA ASN A 191 6.64 -8.46 -24.40
C ASN A 191 7.56 -9.29 -23.50
N GLU A 192 8.22 -10.31 -24.03
CA GLU A 192 9.09 -11.20 -23.25
C GLU A 192 10.22 -10.50 -22.49
N GLN A 193 10.74 -9.38 -23.01
CA GLN A 193 11.83 -8.63 -22.37
C GLN A 193 11.34 -7.72 -21.24
N PHE A 194 10.11 -7.20 -21.33
CA PHE A 194 9.59 -6.21 -20.38
C PHE A 194 8.52 -6.77 -19.44
N SER A 195 7.94 -7.93 -19.74
CA SER A 195 6.75 -8.46 -19.07
C SER A 195 6.90 -8.51 -17.56
N TYR A 196 8.06 -8.92 -17.04
CA TYR A 196 8.38 -9.00 -15.61
C TYR A 196 8.69 -7.63 -14.96
N THR A 197 8.97 -6.58 -15.74
CA THR A 197 9.24 -5.21 -15.27
C THR A 197 8.00 -4.30 -15.27
N THR A 198 6.81 -4.83 -15.53
CA THR A 198 5.55 -4.06 -15.64
C THR A 198 4.83 -3.80 -14.31
N GLY A 199 5.58 -3.65 -13.22
CA GLY A 199 5.03 -3.30 -11.90
C GLY A 199 4.28 -1.98 -11.97
N ILE A 200 2.97 -2.00 -11.69
CA ILE A 200 2.15 -0.78 -11.67
C ILE A 200 2.47 -0.04 -10.38
N SER A 201 3.17 1.08 -10.48
CA SER A 201 3.49 1.92 -9.31
C SER A 201 2.45 3.00 -9.06
N HIS A 202 1.74 3.41 -10.12
CA HIS A 202 0.83 4.55 -10.08
C HIS A 202 -0.29 4.39 -11.10
N LEU A 203 -1.53 4.74 -10.73
CA LEU A 203 -2.65 4.93 -11.64
C LEU A 203 -3.29 6.30 -11.46
N SER A 204 -3.68 6.93 -12.56
CA SER A 204 -4.47 8.17 -12.53
C SER A 204 -5.92 7.83 -12.89
N LEU A 205 -6.83 8.02 -11.94
CA LEU A 205 -8.20 7.52 -11.96
C LEU A 205 -9.16 8.68 -12.10
N LEU A 206 -9.88 8.75 -13.23
CA LEU A 206 -10.98 9.68 -13.42
C LEU A 206 -12.25 9.07 -12.84
N SER A 207 -12.91 9.82 -11.95
CA SER A 207 -14.15 9.39 -11.31
C SER A 207 -15.16 10.54 -11.31
N GLN A 208 -16.40 10.25 -11.69
CA GLN A 208 -17.50 11.21 -11.71
C GLN A 208 -18.83 10.49 -11.54
N GLU A 209 -19.79 11.12 -10.89
CA GLU A 209 -21.17 10.66 -10.84
C GLU A 209 -21.88 10.95 -12.17
N LYS A 210 -22.77 10.05 -12.59
CA LYS A 210 -23.37 10.07 -13.95
C LYS A 210 -24.12 11.36 -14.28
N GLN A 211 -24.66 12.04 -13.27
CA GLN A 211 -25.50 13.24 -13.44
C GLN A 211 -24.92 14.48 -12.76
N ASP A 212 -23.73 14.39 -12.17
CA ASP A 212 -23.10 15.53 -11.51
C ASP A 212 -21.68 15.75 -12.04
N ALA A 213 -21.55 16.64 -13.01
CA ALA A 213 -20.25 17.06 -13.53
C ALA A 213 -19.38 17.79 -12.48
N ALA A 214 -19.99 18.35 -11.42
CA ALA A 214 -19.26 18.97 -10.32
C ALA A 214 -18.65 17.93 -9.37
N SER A 215 -19.08 16.67 -9.42
CA SER A 215 -18.45 15.57 -8.67
C SER A 215 -17.10 15.11 -9.25
N ARG A 216 -16.72 15.60 -10.44
CA ARG A 216 -15.55 15.10 -11.17
C ARG A 216 -14.26 15.29 -10.40
N ILE A 217 -13.51 14.20 -10.28
CA ILE A 217 -12.16 14.16 -9.70
C ILE A 217 -11.19 13.34 -10.57
N ILE A 218 -9.90 13.61 -10.38
CA ILE A 218 -8.81 12.76 -10.84
C ILE A 218 -7.97 12.43 -9.60
N ASP A 219 -7.95 11.14 -9.26
CA ASP A 219 -7.15 10.60 -8.17
C ASP A 219 -5.89 9.93 -8.71
N ASP A 220 -4.75 10.44 -8.26
CA ASP A 220 -3.43 9.87 -8.50
C ASP A 220 -3.16 8.85 -7.37
N LEU A 221 -3.41 7.56 -7.64
CA LEU A 221 -3.26 6.43 -6.72
C LEU A 221 -1.90 5.74 -6.88
N ARG A 222 -1.17 5.56 -5.78
CA ARG A 222 0.07 4.78 -5.73
C ARG A 222 -0.13 3.40 -5.10
N TYR A 223 0.74 2.47 -5.45
CA TYR A 223 0.71 1.09 -4.95
C TYR A 223 0.84 0.96 -3.41
N ASP A 224 1.37 1.99 -2.74
CA ASP A 224 1.51 2.06 -1.29
C ASP A 224 0.32 2.74 -0.58
N GLY A 225 -0.83 2.81 -1.24
CA GLY A 225 -2.08 3.30 -0.64
C GLY A 225 -2.15 4.83 -0.50
N LYS A 226 -1.21 5.58 -1.08
CA LYS A 226 -1.27 7.04 -1.16
C LYS A 226 -2.14 7.50 -2.34
N PHE A 227 -3.03 8.44 -2.06
CA PHE A 227 -3.79 9.21 -3.05
C PHE A 227 -3.32 10.66 -3.11
N SER A 228 -3.43 11.26 -4.29
CA SER A 228 -3.31 12.70 -4.49
C SER A 228 -4.41 13.18 -5.43
N THR A 229 -5.26 14.06 -4.94
CA THR A 229 -6.55 14.32 -5.59
C THR A 229 -6.59 15.69 -6.23
N ARG A 230 -7.20 15.75 -7.41
CA ARG A 230 -7.57 16.98 -8.11
C ARG A 230 -9.05 16.92 -8.46
N GLY A 231 -9.74 18.04 -8.47
CA GLY A 231 -11.15 18.09 -8.86
C GLY A 231 -11.94 18.99 -7.93
N LYS A 232 -13.23 18.68 -7.78
CA LYS A 232 -14.18 19.57 -7.09
C LYS A 232 -14.93 18.92 -5.93
N SER A 233 -14.80 17.61 -5.74
CA SER A 233 -15.58 16.86 -4.76
C SER A 233 -14.70 15.94 -3.92
N PHE A 234 -14.43 16.36 -2.70
CA PHE A 234 -13.80 15.53 -1.67
C PHE A 234 -14.69 14.34 -1.29
N ASN A 235 -16.01 14.48 -1.36
CA ASN A 235 -16.94 13.36 -1.14
C ASN A 235 -16.72 12.24 -2.18
N ARG A 236 -16.55 12.60 -3.46
CA ARG A 236 -16.27 11.62 -4.51
C ARG A 236 -14.91 10.96 -4.30
N HIS A 237 -13.93 11.72 -3.81
CA HIS A 237 -12.61 11.19 -3.47
C HIS A 237 -12.70 10.17 -2.34
N LEU A 238 -13.36 10.54 -1.24
CA LEU A 238 -13.58 9.62 -0.12
C LEU A 238 -14.36 8.38 -0.55
N TRP A 239 -15.35 8.50 -1.42
CA TRP A 239 -16.06 7.34 -1.96
C TRP A 239 -15.10 6.36 -2.65
N LEU A 240 -14.19 6.87 -3.48
CA LEU A 240 -13.19 6.06 -4.18
C LEU A 240 -12.17 5.42 -3.22
N VAL A 241 -11.62 6.22 -2.30
CA VAL A 241 -10.71 5.74 -1.26
C VAL A 241 -11.36 4.62 -0.46
N ASN A 242 -12.61 4.81 -0.03
CA ASN A 242 -13.35 3.83 0.75
C ASN A 242 -13.66 2.54 -0.01
N LYS A 243 -13.89 2.61 -1.32
CA LYS A 243 -14.10 1.41 -2.15
C LYS A 243 -12.86 0.52 -2.17
N LEU A 244 -11.72 1.10 -2.54
CA LEU A 244 -10.45 0.38 -2.60
C LEU A 244 -10.01 -0.11 -1.21
N TYR A 245 -10.25 0.72 -0.20
CA TYR A 245 -10.00 0.39 1.19
C TYR A 245 -10.76 -0.86 1.65
N THR A 246 -12.05 -0.98 1.34
CA THR A 246 -12.85 -2.17 1.67
C THR A 246 -12.29 -3.42 1.00
N ASP A 247 -11.99 -3.36 -0.31
CA ASP A 247 -11.43 -4.49 -1.06
C ASP A 247 -10.11 -4.98 -0.44
N TYR A 248 -9.26 -4.03 -0.05
CA TYR A 248 -7.99 -4.33 0.59
C TYR A 248 -8.15 -4.97 1.97
N LYS A 249 -9.05 -4.43 2.80
CA LYS A 249 -9.35 -4.98 4.14
C LYS A 249 -9.84 -6.42 4.04
N GLU A 250 -10.77 -6.68 3.13
CA GLU A 250 -11.31 -8.03 2.90
C GLU A 250 -10.21 -9.02 2.50
N LEU A 251 -9.30 -8.60 1.62
CA LEU A 251 -8.12 -9.40 1.25
C LEU A 251 -7.25 -9.74 2.47
N VAL A 252 -6.88 -8.76 3.29
CA VAL A 252 -6.02 -9.00 4.46
C VAL A 252 -6.70 -9.93 5.46
N TYR A 253 -7.98 -9.73 5.76
CA TYR A 253 -8.72 -10.61 6.66
C TYR A 253 -8.93 -12.01 6.08
N ASN A 254 -9.12 -12.13 4.77
CA ASN A 254 -9.19 -13.43 4.10
C ASN A 254 -7.87 -14.21 4.27
N ILE A 255 -6.73 -13.54 4.09
CA ILE A 255 -5.39 -14.11 4.34
C ILE A 255 -5.29 -14.62 5.78
N GLU A 256 -5.61 -13.76 6.75
CA GLU A 256 -5.47 -14.09 8.18
C GLU A 256 -6.39 -15.22 8.62
N LYS A 257 -7.62 -15.26 8.09
CA LYS A 257 -8.63 -16.24 8.49
C LYS A 257 -8.40 -17.61 7.84
N ASN A 258 -8.11 -17.63 6.54
CA ASN A 258 -8.16 -18.87 5.75
C ASN A 258 -6.77 -19.48 5.48
N TYR A 259 -5.70 -18.68 5.57
CA TYR A 259 -4.35 -19.12 5.21
C TYR A 259 -3.37 -19.14 6.39
N SER A 260 -3.74 -18.58 7.54
CA SER A 260 -2.96 -18.75 8.76
C SER A 260 -2.99 -20.20 9.23
N ILE A 261 -1.80 -20.78 9.37
CA ILE A 261 -1.58 -22.15 9.81
C ILE A 261 -1.65 -22.21 11.33
N SER A 262 -2.49 -23.11 11.83
CA SER A 262 -2.59 -23.45 13.25
C SER A 262 -3.08 -24.87 13.46
N ILE A 263 -2.81 -25.42 14.64
CA ILE A 263 -3.39 -26.69 15.08
C ILE A 263 -4.55 -26.36 16.02
N GLU A 264 -5.76 -26.75 15.64
CA GLU A 264 -6.97 -26.61 16.45
C GLU A 264 -7.63 -27.99 16.58
N ASN A 265 -7.89 -28.44 17.81
CA ASN A 265 -8.50 -29.76 18.08
C ASN A 265 -7.78 -30.93 17.35
N ASN A 266 -6.44 -30.93 17.36
CA ASN A 266 -5.58 -31.89 16.65
C ASN A 266 -5.79 -31.92 15.11
N LYS A 267 -6.39 -30.89 14.52
CA LYS A 267 -6.50 -30.71 13.06
C LYS A 267 -5.64 -29.54 12.61
N LEU A 268 -4.94 -29.73 11.50
CA LEU A 268 -4.25 -28.66 10.81
C LEU A 268 -5.29 -27.76 10.14
N MET A 269 -5.31 -26.50 10.54
CA MET A 269 -6.09 -25.43 9.95
C MET A 269 -5.17 -24.54 9.11
N GLY A 270 -5.73 -23.86 8.12
CA GLY A 270 -5.00 -22.99 7.20
C GLY A 270 -4.38 -23.73 6.03
N LEU A 271 -3.93 -22.96 5.04
CA LEU A 271 -3.35 -23.45 3.80
C LEU A 271 -2.12 -22.60 3.46
N PRO A 272 -1.05 -23.19 2.88
CA PRO A 272 0.08 -22.42 2.42
C PRO A 272 -0.32 -21.46 1.29
N ILE A 273 0.35 -20.32 1.25
CA ILE A 273 0.23 -19.33 0.17
C ILE A 273 1.43 -19.55 -0.76
N ASN A 274 1.17 -19.77 -2.04
CA ASN A 274 2.20 -20.03 -3.03
C ASN A 274 2.33 -18.84 -3.98
N ILE A 275 3.56 -18.49 -4.31
CA ILE A 275 3.92 -17.49 -5.31
C ILE A 275 4.74 -18.20 -6.39
N GLU A 276 4.34 -18.08 -7.64
CA GLU A 276 5.04 -18.64 -8.80
C GLU A 276 5.61 -17.52 -9.66
N PHE A 277 6.89 -17.66 -10.01
CA PHE A 277 7.57 -16.77 -10.94
C PHE A 277 7.26 -17.15 -12.39
N LYS A 278 7.14 -16.16 -13.26
CA LYS A 278 6.97 -16.35 -14.71
C LYS A 278 8.25 -16.09 -15.51
N ARG A 279 9.36 -15.87 -14.81
CA ARG A 279 10.72 -15.75 -15.35
C ARG A 279 11.59 -16.89 -14.81
N ASP A 280 12.57 -17.31 -15.60
CA ASP A 280 13.42 -18.47 -15.33
C ASP A 280 14.91 -18.12 -15.10
N ASP A 281 15.25 -16.83 -15.17
CA ASP A 281 16.60 -16.31 -15.01
C ASP A 281 16.98 -15.98 -13.55
N LEU A 282 16.06 -16.15 -12.60
CA LEU A 282 16.33 -15.97 -11.18
C LEU A 282 16.88 -17.26 -10.55
N SER A 283 17.87 -17.14 -9.67
CA SER A 283 18.28 -18.22 -8.78
C SER A 283 17.57 -18.13 -7.43
N ALA A 284 17.40 -19.27 -6.75
CA ALA A 284 16.85 -19.30 -5.40
C ALA A 284 17.68 -18.44 -4.43
N GLU A 285 19.01 -18.46 -4.58
CA GLU A 285 19.95 -17.67 -3.78
C GLU A 285 19.76 -16.16 -3.99
N TYR A 286 19.53 -15.73 -5.23
CA TYR A 286 19.23 -14.33 -5.54
C TYR A 286 17.90 -13.92 -4.89
N ILE A 287 16.85 -14.72 -5.04
CA ILE A 287 15.53 -14.48 -4.42
C ILE A 287 15.68 -14.34 -2.90
N ILE A 288 16.42 -15.26 -2.27
CA ILE A 288 16.65 -15.26 -0.82
C ILE A 288 17.36 -13.97 -0.39
N LYS A 289 18.46 -13.61 -1.05
CA LYS A 289 19.21 -12.40 -0.72
C LYS A 289 18.40 -11.12 -0.98
N ALA A 290 17.58 -11.10 -2.03
CA ALA A 290 16.73 -9.95 -2.35
C ALA A 290 15.63 -9.75 -1.28
N ILE A 291 14.95 -10.82 -0.87
CA ILE A 291 13.78 -10.75 0.02
C ILE A 291 14.18 -10.67 1.50
N PHE A 292 15.15 -11.48 1.96
CA PHE A 292 15.41 -11.71 3.39
C PHE A 292 16.64 -10.96 3.96
N SER A 293 17.17 -9.96 3.25
CA SER A 293 18.36 -9.21 3.66
C SER A 293 18.10 -8.04 4.62
N ASN A 294 16.88 -7.88 5.15
CA ASN A 294 16.47 -6.69 5.93
C ASN A 294 16.66 -5.36 5.17
N LYS A 295 16.65 -5.39 3.85
CA LYS A 295 16.73 -4.17 3.04
C LYS A 295 15.35 -3.76 2.55
N LYS A 296 15.21 -2.47 2.24
CA LYS A 296 14.08 -2.02 1.43
C LYS A 296 14.13 -2.76 0.08
N PRO A 297 12.97 -3.16 -0.46
CA PRO A 297 11.62 -2.81 -0.03
C PRO A 297 10.98 -3.81 0.97
N PHE A 298 11.53 -5.03 1.10
CA PHE A 298 10.83 -6.17 1.72
C PHE A 298 10.75 -6.14 3.24
N LYS A 299 11.78 -5.60 3.92
CA LYS A 299 11.86 -5.57 5.41
C LYS A 299 11.67 -6.94 6.09
N LEU A 300 11.95 -8.03 5.39
CA LEU A 300 12.02 -9.37 5.96
C LEU A 300 13.47 -9.68 6.30
N TRP A 301 13.68 -10.32 7.44
CA TRP A 301 14.96 -10.92 7.79
C TRP A 301 14.76 -12.39 8.03
N GLY A 302 15.61 -13.21 7.43
CA GLY A 302 15.49 -14.66 7.52
C GLY A 302 16.82 -15.36 7.47
N TYR A 303 16.85 -16.52 8.09
CA TYR A 303 17.94 -17.47 8.02
C TYR A 303 17.56 -18.60 7.07
N ALA A 304 18.40 -18.83 6.05
CA ALA A 304 18.15 -19.79 4.99
C ALA A 304 18.98 -21.05 5.19
N ASP A 305 18.32 -22.19 5.27
CA ASP A 305 18.90 -23.52 5.28
C ASP A 305 18.76 -24.14 3.89
N LYS A 306 19.90 -24.49 3.27
CA LYS A 306 19.92 -25.25 2.03
C LYS A 306 19.54 -26.70 2.34
N ILE A 307 18.44 -27.16 1.76
CA ILE A 307 17.99 -28.55 1.92
C ILE A 307 18.52 -29.41 0.77
N ASP A 308 18.49 -28.87 -0.45
CA ASP A 308 19.02 -29.50 -1.66
C ASP A 308 19.48 -28.42 -2.65
N ASP A 309 20.05 -28.82 -3.78
CA ASP A 309 20.42 -27.92 -4.87
C ASP A 309 19.18 -27.18 -5.41
N GLY A 310 19.18 -25.85 -5.23
CA GLY A 310 18.06 -24.98 -5.64
C GLY A 310 16.83 -25.04 -4.74
N TYR A 311 16.87 -25.72 -3.59
CA TYR A 311 15.75 -25.80 -2.64
C TYR A 311 16.16 -25.40 -1.21
N TYR A 312 15.49 -24.37 -0.70
CA TYR A 312 15.82 -23.73 0.57
C TYR A 312 14.61 -23.63 1.49
N LYS A 313 14.86 -23.76 2.78
CA LYS A 313 13.92 -23.40 3.85
C LYS A 313 14.40 -22.13 4.51
N VAL A 314 13.51 -21.14 4.62
CA VAL A 314 13.83 -19.87 5.27
C VAL A 314 12.92 -19.68 6.47
N LEU A 315 13.51 -19.53 7.64
CA LEU A 315 12.82 -19.06 8.83
C LEU A 315 13.01 -17.55 8.93
N ALA A 316 11.93 -16.80 8.74
CA ALA A 316 12.00 -15.35 8.69
C ALA A 316 11.07 -14.68 9.68
N VAL A 317 11.37 -13.42 9.95
CA VAL A 317 10.54 -12.49 10.73
C VAL A 317 10.28 -11.25 9.90
N ASP A 318 9.07 -10.74 10.03
CA ASP A 318 8.76 -9.41 9.54
C ASP A 318 9.25 -8.37 10.55
N LEU A 319 10.21 -7.56 10.12
CA LEU A 319 10.78 -6.49 10.94
C LEU A 319 9.90 -5.24 10.94
N HIS A 320 8.93 -5.21 10.03
CA HIS A 320 7.82 -4.30 10.13
C HIS A 320 6.86 -4.81 11.17
N ASN A 321 6.79 -4.08 12.27
CA ASN A 321 6.07 -4.53 13.43
C ASN A 321 4.56 -4.61 13.13
N GLY A 322 3.99 -5.77 13.40
CA GLY A 322 2.62 -6.21 13.13
C GLY A 322 2.50 -7.71 13.41
N ASN A 323 3.58 -8.44 13.18
CA ASN A 323 3.74 -9.85 13.55
C ASN A 323 4.24 -10.07 14.98
N GLN A 324 4.51 -9.05 15.79
CA GLN A 324 5.06 -9.19 17.15
C GLN A 324 6.32 -10.10 17.24
N GLY A 325 7.14 -10.18 16.19
CA GLY A 325 8.28 -11.11 16.13
C GLY A 325 7.90 -12.58 15.86
N ASN A 326 6.64 -12.84 15.47
CA ASN A 326 6.20 -14.15 15.02
C ASN A 326 6.94 -14.55 13.75
N LYS A 327 7.29 -15.83 13.71
CA LYS A 327 8.07 -16.43 12.63
C LYS A 327 7.15 -16.84 11.49
N ILE A 328 7.63 -16.65 10.28
CA ILE A 328 7.02 -17.11 9.04
C ILE A 328 8.02 -18.06 8.39
N ASN A 329 7.55 -19.26 8.01
CA ASN A 329 8.39 -20.22 7.30
C ASN A 329 8.16 -20.09 5.81
N PHE A 330 9.23 -20.25 5.04
CA PHE A 330 9.20 -20.23 3.60
C PHE A 330 9.92 -21.46 3.05
N GLU A 331 9.41 -21.97 1.95
CA GLU A 331 10.09 -22.91 1.07
C GLU A 331 10.32 -22.22 -0.27
N ILE A 332 11.56 -22.26 -0.78
CA ILE A 332 11.97 -21.43 -1.92
C ILE A 332 12.74 -22.26 -2.92
N THR A 333 12.32 -22.14 -4.18
CA THR A 333 13.07 -22.57 -5.36
C THR A 333 13.23 -21.39 -6.31
N LYS A 334 13.84 -21.61 -7.48
CA LYS A 334 13.86 -20.60 -8.55
C LYS A 334 12.46 -20.32 -9.14
N ASP A 335 11.55 -21.30 -9.08
CA ASP A 335 10.25 -21.24 -9.77
C ASP A 335 9.11 -20.81 -8.83
N PHE A 336 9.23 -21.08 -7.52
CA PHE A 336 8.17 -20.74 -6.56
C PHE A 336 8.66 -20.44 -5.14
N ILE A 337 7.81 -19.73 -4.39
CA ILE A 337 7.89 -19.55 -2.93
C ILE A 337 6.60 -20.12 -2.32
N SER A 338 6.71 -21.02 -1.35
CA SER A 338 5.60 -21.43 -0.49
C SER A 338 5.72 -20.79 0.89
N ILE A 339 4.65 -20.18 1.37
CA ILE A 339 4.62 -19.37 2.59
C ILE A 339 3.70 -20.04 3.61
N TYR A 340 4.26 -20.30 4.78
CA TYR A 340 3.58 -20.89 5.92
C TYR A 340 3.40 -19.82 7.00
N LEU A 341 2.32 -19.04 6.85
CA LEU A 341 1.97 -17.96 7.77
C LEU A 341 1.44 -18.56 9.07
N SER A 342 2.10 -18.35 10.21
CA SER A 342 1.56 -18.83 11.50
C SER A 342 0.43 -17.93 12.01
N LYS A 343 -0.51 -18.48 12.80
CA LYS A 343 -1.56 -17.70 13.46
C LYS A 343 -0.96 -16.54 14.26
N LYS A 344 -1.62 -15.38 14.23
CA LYS A 344 -1.17 -14.08 14.79
C LYS A 344 -0.15 -13.31 13.94
N ASN A 345 0.26 -13.82 12.77
CA ASN A 345 0.86 -12.93 11.78
C ASN A 345 -0.22 -12.13 11.06
N CYS A 346 0.16 -10.93 10.66
CA CYS A 346 -0.59 -9.99 9.88
C CYS A 346 -0.58 -10.39 8.39
N GLY A 347 -1.76 -10.46 7.79
CA GLY A 347 -1.95 -10.71 6.36
C GLY A 347 -1.36 -9.60 5.47
N ASN A 348 -1.18 -8.39 6.00
CA ASN A 348 -0.47 -7.33 5.28
C ASN A 348 1.00 -7.67 4.99
N THR A 349 1.63 -8.52 5.80
CA THR A 349 2.96 -9.06 5.50
C THR A 349 2.99 -9.70 4.10
N ILE A 350 1.94 -10.46 3.78
CA ILE A 350 1.78 -11.13 2.48
C ILE A 350 1.45 -10.10 1.39
N ALA A 351 0.51 -9.18 1.64
CA ALA A 351 0.16 -8.14 0.67
C ALA A 351 1.39 -7.30 0.26
N ARG A 352 2.20 -6.90 1.24
CA ARG A 352 3.45 -6.19 0.99
C ARG A 352 4.47 -7.03 0.25
N LEU A 353 4.66 -8.30 0.65
CA LEU A 353 5.59 -9.20 -0.02
C LEU A 353 5.22 -9.34 -1.50
N VAL A 354 3.97 -9.65 -1.80
CA VAL A 354 3.45 -9.78 -3.17
C VAL A 354 3.63 -8.48 -3.95
N CYS A 355 3.23 -7.34 -3.37
CA CYS A 355 3.36 -6.05 -4.03
C CYS A 355 4.83 -5.74 -4.35
N ASN A 356 5.75 -5.94 -3.41
CA ASN A 356 7.17 -5.71 -3.63
C ASN A 356 7.79 -6.70 -4.62
N ILE A 357 7.38 -7.97 -4.65
CA ILE A 357 7.80 -8.89 -5.71
C ILE A 357 7.34 -8.35 -7.07
N GLN A 358 6.10 -7.87 -7.17
CA GLN A 358 5.54 -7.31 -8.41
C GLN A 358 6.26 -6.04 -8.90
N GLN A 359 6.80 -5.22 -8.00
CA GLN A 359 7.54 -4.01 -8.38
C GLN A 359 9.02 -4.30 -8.71
N TYR A 360 9.67 -5.20 -7.96
CA TYR A 360 11.14 -5.28 -7.93
C TYR A 360 11.73 -6.59 -8.47
N LEU A 361 10.93 -7.66 -8.61
CA LEU A 361 11.42 -8.98 -9.06
C LEU A 361 10.67 -9.49 -10.29
N ASP A 362 9.36 -9.64 -10.18
CA ASP A 362 8.52 -10.16 -11.26
C ASP A 362 7.07 -9.66 -11.14
N SER A 363 6.66 -8.79 -12.05
CA SER A 363 5.31 -8.22 -12.12
C SER A 363 4.21 -9.15 -12.65
N GLN A 364 4.57 -10.37 -13.05
CA GLN A 364 3.67 -11.40 -13.60
C GLN A 364 3.48 -12.60 -12.67
N ILE A 365 3.96 -12.52 -11.43
CA ILE A 365 3.75 -13.60 -10.47
C ILE A 365 2.29 -14.01 -10.36
N LYS A 366 2.07 -15.32 -10.17
CA LYS A 366 0.77 -15.86 -9.80
C LYS A 366 0.78 -16.17 -8.30
N VAL A 367 -0.28 -15.80 -7.59
CA VAL A 367 -0.41 -16.07 -6.14
C VAL A 367 -1.71 -16.78 -5.86
N TRP A 368 -1.64 -17.90 -5.16
CA TRP A 368 -2.79 -18.71 -4.78
C TRP A 368 -2.58 -19.36 -3.43
N GLY A 369 -3.64 -19.91 -2.83
CA GLY A 369 -3.48 -20.81 -1.70
C GLY A 369 -4.35 -22.05 -1.79
N GLY A 370 -3.86 -23.14 -1.19
CA GLY A 370 -4.52 -24.45 -1.25
C GLY A 370 -4.84 -24.93 -2.67
N LYS A 371 -6.09 -25.37 -2.89
CA LYS A 371 -6.59 -25.94 -4.15
C LYS A 371 -6.96 -24.84 -5.18
N ASP A 372 -5.99 -24.00 -5.51
CA ASP A 372 -6.03 -23.02 -6.61
C ASP A 372 -6.94 -21.77 -6.43
N ASP A 373 -7.25 -21.37 -5.19
CA ASP A 373 -7.90 -20.08 -4.94
C ASP A 373 -6.91 -18.93 -5.23
N GLU A 374 -7.09 -18.22 -6.35
CA GLU A 374 -6.22 -17.09 -6.73
C GLU A 374 -6.42 -15.90 -5.80
N LEU A 375 -5.36 -15.52 -5.08
CA LEU A 375 -5.39 -14.50 -4.04
C LEU A 375 -5.08 -13.09 -4.58
N PHE A 376 -4.12 -12.95 -5.50
CA PHE A 376 -3.58 -11.67 -5.95
C PHE A 376 -3.38 -11.56 -7.45
#